data_AF-A0A9D2R075-F1
#
_entry.id   AF-A0A9D2R075-F1
#
_cell.length_a   1.000
_cell.length_b   1.000
_cell.length_c   1.000
_cell.angle_alpha   90.00
_cell.angle_beta   90.00
_cell.angle_gamma   90.00
#
_symmetry.space_group_name_H-M   'P 1'
#
loop_
_entity.id
_entity.type
_entity.pdbx_description
1 polymer ?
#
loop_
_entity_poly.entity_id
_entity_poly.type
_entity_poly.pdbx_seq_one_letter_code
_entity_poly.pdbx_strand_id
1 'polypeptide(L)'
;MNYPSDPEHCYGWLMQFADGNRLDLHVCTWDYARKEMELFIALVDKDGLLPAKENRSDEIYWIRRPDPAQFSCLCNDFWWGCNNIAKGMWRRELPYVMDMLNLHLRPLLRQLLEWKIGMERDFSVSTGKCGKYMNRYLPAEVYDRYLSTYSAARIPELWEAIWEMCRLFEETALEVSCGLGLPYNAGEAENSRKFLKRVQELPEDAAEI
;
A
#
# COMPACT_ATOMS: atom_id res chain seq x y z
N MET A 1 0.04 20.29 11.81
CA MET A 1 -1.06 19.73 11.00
C MET A 1 -2.28 20.61 11.23
N ASN A 2 -2.61 21.47 10.26
CA ASN A 2 -3.92 22.11 10.25
C ASN A 2 -4.84 21.12 9.54
N TYR A 3 -5.71 20.46 10.29
CA TYR A 3 -6.82 19.73 9.69
C TYR A 3 -7.89 20.77 9.37
N PRO A 4 -8.20 21.03 8.08
CA PRO A 4 -9.34 21.85 7.75
C PRO A 4 -10.60 21.13 8.25
N SER A 5 -11.20 21.63 9.33
CA SER A 5 -12.53 21.20 9.77
C SER A 5 -13.56 22.13 9.16
N ASP A 6 -14.62 21.58 8.56
CA ASP A 6 -15.77 22.33 8.05
C ASP A 6 -17.04 21.96 8.87
N PRO A 7 -17.10 22.35 10.15
CA PRO A 7 -18.20 21.98 11.03
C PRO A 7 -19.53 22.61 10.61
N GLU A 8 -19.53 23.63 9.75
CA GLU A 8 -20.74 24.24 9.20
C GLU A 8 -21.43 23.29 8.22
N HIS A 9 -20.65 22.56 7.41
CA HIS A 9 -21.20 21.69 6.38
C HIS A 9 -21.25 20.22 6.77
N CYS A 10 -20.32 19.75 7.62
CA CYS A 10 -20.39 18.42 8.18
C CYS A 10 -19.72 18.31 9.55
N TYR A 11 -20.46 17.77 10.52
CA TYR A 11 -19.99 17.50 11.87
C TYR A 11 -20.03 16.01 12.19
N GLY A 12 -18.93 15.47 12.69
CA GLY A 12 -18.77 14.05 12.97
C GLY A 12 -18.59 13.73 14.47
N TRP A 13 -19.22 12.66 14.93
CA TRP A 13 -18.97 12.03 16.23
C TRP A 13 -18.38 10.63 16.01
N LEU A 14 -17.26 10.36 16.69
CA LEU A 14 -16.70 9.02 16.83
C LEU A 14 -17.14 8.48 18.19
N MET A 15 -18.01 7.47 18.18
CA MET A 15 -18.63 6.94 19.40
C MET A 15 -18.15 5.51 19.67
N GLN A 16 -17.80 5.25 20.94
CA GLN A 16 -17.50 3.93 21.48
C GLN A 16 -18.57 3.61 22.53
N PHE A 17 -19.42 2.62 22.24
CA PHE A 17 -20.46 2.17 23.16
C PHE A 17 -19.87 1.23 24.21
N ALA A 18 -20.55 1.12 25.35
CA ALA A 18 -20.10 0.33 26.50
C ALA A 18 -20.04 -1.18 26.22
N ASP A 19 -20.77 -1.66 25.22
CA ASP A 19 -20.75 -3.05 24.74
C ASP A 19 -19.59 -3.34 23.78
N GLY A 20 -18.76 -2.34 23.46
CA GLY A 20 -17.63 -2.46 22.54
C GLY A 20 -17.94 -2.07 21.09
N ASN A 21 -19.20 -1.80 20.72
CA ASN A 21 -19.53 -1.34 19.38
C ASN A 21 -19.00 0.08 19.11
N ARG A 22 -18.63 0.35 17.86
CA ARG A 22 -18.19 1.68 17.41
C ARG A 22 -19.07 2.19 16.29
N LEU A 23 -19.34 3.50 16.32
CA LEU A 23 -20.11 4.19 15.29
C LEU A 23 -19.46 5.53 14.98
N ASP A 24 -19.23 5.77 13.68
CA ASP A 24 -18.82 7.06 13.15
C ASP A 24 -20.07 7.72 12.56
N LEU A 25 -20.68 8.65 13.29
CA LEU A 25 -21.90 9.35 12.88
C LEU A 25 -21.55 10.73 12.34
N HIS A 26 -21.99 11.03 11.12
CA HIS A 26 -21.84 12.35 10.53
C HIS A 26 -23.23 12.98 10.32
N VAL A 27 -23.38 14.23 10.74
CA VAL A 27 -24.50 15.10 10.38
C VAL A 27 -23.95 16.14 9.42
N CYS A 28 -24.39 16.08 8.17
CA CYS A 28 -23.95 17.00 7.14
C CYS A 28 -25.14 17.71 6.49
N THR A 29 -24.87 18.88 5.92
CA THR A 29 -25.78 19.55 4.98
C THR A 29 -26.00 18.67 3.75
N TRP A 30 -27.15 18.83 3.10
CA TRP A 30 -27.46 18.08 1.88
C TRP A 30 -26.42 18.33 0.77
N ASP A 31 -25.99 19.58 0.60
CA ASP A 31 -25.00 19.96 -0.40
C ASP A 31 -23.64 19.30 -0.21
N TYR A 32 -23.26 19.06 1.04
CA TYR A 32 -22.05 18.31 1.37
C TYR A 32 -22.26 16.82 1.15
N ALA A 33 -23.33 16.26 1.72
CA ALA A 33 -23.62 14.82 1.66
C ALA A 33 -23.70 14.33 0.21
N ARG A 34 -24.38 15.04 -0.69
CA ARG A 34 -24.53 14.63 -2.10
C ARG A 34 -23.21 14.55 -2.88
N LYS A 35 -22.17 15.27 -2.45
CA LYS A 35 -20.86 15.28 -3.10
C LYS A 35 -19.97 14.12 -2.63
N GLU A 36 -20.07 13.78 -1.35
CA GLU A 36 -19.24 12.76 -0.69
C GLU A 36 -19.90 11.37 -0.66
N MET A 37 -21.15 11.26 -1.13
CA MET A 37 -21.91 10.01 -1.10
C MET A 37 -21.44 9.03 -2.17
N GLU A 38 -20.55 8.11 -1.77
CA GLU A 38 -20.07 7.01 -2.61
C GLU A 38 -20.95 5.75 -2.46
N LEU A 39 -20.79 4.99 -1.37
CA LEU A 39 -21.61 3.83 -1.04
C LEU A 39 -22.59 4.15 0.07
N PHE A 40 -23.87 3.87 -0.13
CA PHE A 40 -24.90 4.15 0.87
C PHE A 40 -26.12 3.22 0.73
N ILE A 41 -26.82 3.06 1.86
CA ILE A 41 -28.15 2.45 1.96
C ILE A 41 -29.06 3.50 2.59
N ALA A 42 -30.22 3.73 1.98
CA ALA A 42 -31.16 4.72 2.48
C ALA A 42 -32.01 4.09 3.60
N LEU A 43 -31.82 4.54 4.84
CA LEU A 43 -32.64 4.08 5.96
C LEU A 43 -33.96 4.84 6.05
N VAL A 44 -33.91 6.16 5.86
CA VAL A 44 -35.07 7.07 5.90
C VAL A 44 -34.82 8.21 4.92
N ASP A 45 -35.81 8.51 4.07
CA ASP A 45 -35.84 9.71 3.23
C ASP A 45 -37.20 10.40 3.39
N LYS A 46 -37.23 11.52 4.10
CA LYS A 46 -38.47 12.24 4.42
C LYS A 46 -38.92 13.18 3.31
N ASP A 47 -37.95 13.69 2.54
CA ASP A 47 -38.15 14.77 1.58
C ASP A 47 -37.98 14.28 0.13
N GLY A 48 -37.62 13.00 -0.07
CA GLY A 48 -37.42 12.41 -1.38
C GLY A 48 -36.16 12.93 -2.09
N LEU A 49 -35.14 13.30 -1.33
CA LEU A 49 -33.92 13.92 -1.85
C LEU A 49 -32.85 12.90 -2.26
N LEU A 50 -32.90 11.68 -1.73
CA LEU A 50 -31.88 10.67 -2.02
C LEU A 50 -32.03 10.12 -3.45
N PRO A 51 -30.92 9.68 -4.08
CA PRO A 51 -30.99 9.03 -5.38
C PRO A 51 -31.93 7.81 -5.34
N ALA A 52 -32.73 7.64 -6.39
CA ALA A 52 -33.72 6.57 -6.48
C ALA A 52 -33.12 5.14 -6.42
N LYS A 53 -31.82 5.00 -6.72
CA LYS A 53 -31.09 3.74 -6.64
C LYS A 53 -29.95 3.88 -5.63
N GLU A 54 -29.97 3.03 -4.61
CA GLU A 54 -28.87 2.89 -3.67
C GLU A 54 -27.59 2.47 -4.40
N ASN A 55 -26.46 3.06 -4.00
CA ASN A 55 -25.16 2.60 -4.47
C ASN A 55 -24.55 1.64 -3.45
N ARG A 56 -24.69 0.34 -3.74
CA ARG A 56 -24.10 -0.74 -2.93
C ARG A 56 -22.83 -1.32 -3.55
N SER A 57 -22.46 -0.87 -4.75
CA SER A 57 -21.32 -1.46 -5.46
C SER A 57 -20.01 -0.91 -4.92
N ASP A 58 -19.10 -1.82 -4.60
CA ASP A 58 -17.73 -1.52 -4.16
C ASP A 58 -16.74 -1.42 -5.34
N GLU A 59 -17.25 -1.44 -6.58
CA GLU A 59 -16.48 -1.34 -7.83
C GLU A 59 -15.54 -0.14 -7.89
N ILE A 60 -15.84 0.93 -7.15
CA ILE A 60 -14.97 2.10 -7.04
C ILE A 60 -13.64 1.77 -6.34
N TYR A 61 -13.64 0.79 -5.44
CA TYR A 61 -12.48 0.32 -4.67
C TYR A 61 -11.79 -0.89 -5.31
N TRP A 62 -12.29 -1.38 -6.44
CA TRP A 62 -11.65 -2.49 -7.14
C TRP A 62 -10.29 -2.07 -7.66
N ILE A 63 -9.37 -3.03 -7.65
CA ILE A 63 -8.02 -2.84 -8.16
C ILE A 63 -8.09 -2.39 -9.62
N ARG A 64 -7.43 -1.29 -9.95
CA ARG A 64 -7.32 -0.81 -11.33
C ARG A 64 -6.13 -1.45 -12.02
N ARG A 65 -6.33 -1.89 -13.25
CA ARG A 65 -5.24 -2.37 -14.11
C ARG A 65 -4.24 -1.24 -14.33
N PRO A 66 -2.93 -1.47 -14.10
CA PRO A 66 -1.92 -0.45 -14.37
C PRO A 66 -1.74 -0.23 -15.86
N ASP A 67 -1.45 1.01 -16.23
CA ASP A 67 -0.84 1.31 -17.51
C ASP A 67 0.70 1.08 -17.47
N PRO A 68 1.38 1.03 -18.64
CA PRO A 68 2.83 0.82 -18.70
C PRO A 68 3.66 1.86 -17.94
N ALA A 69 3.21 3.12 -17.88
CA ALA A 69 3.93 4.18 -17.18
C ALA A 69 3.79 4.01 -15.67
N GLN A 70 2.59 3.73 -15.16
CA GLN A 70 2.34 3.45 -13.74
C GLN A 70 3.18 2.27 -13.24
N PHE A 71 3.22 1.17 -14.00
CA PHE A 71 4.01 0.00 -13.66
C PHE A 71 5.51 0.31 -13.65
N SER A 72 6.01 0.99 -14.68
CA SER A 72 7.42 1.38 -14.79
C SER A 72 7.84 2.31 -13.65
N CYS A 73 7.06 3.35 -13.36
CA CYS A 73 7.30 4.27 -12.25
C CYS A 73 7.33 3.55 -10.91
N LEU A 74 6.36 2.67 -10.64
CA LEU A 74 6.34 1.90 -9.39
C LEU A 74 7.59 1.03 -9.21
N CYS A 75 8.03 0.36 -10.27
CA CYS A 75 9.25 -0.45 -10.25
C CYS A 75 10.49 0.42 -10.01
N ASN A 76 10.58 1.55 -10.71
CA ASN A 76 11.69 2.48 -10.57
C ASN A 76 11.77 3.07 -9.15
N ASP A 77 10.64 3.56 -8.61
CA ASP A 77 10.57 4.14 -7.27
C ASP A 77 10.97 3.13 -6.19
N PHE A 78 10.57 1.86 -6.34
CA PHE A 78 10.94 0.81 -5.41
C PHE A 78 12.45 0.57 -5.40
N TRP A 79 13.05 0.32 -6.58
CA TRP A 79 14.48 0.05 -6.69
C TRP A 79 15.33 1.27 -6.35
N TRP A 80 14.85 2.47 -6.65
CA TRP A 80 15.50 3.70 -6.23
C TRP A 80 15.50 3.86 -4.71
N GLY A 81 14.37 3.59 -4.06
CA GLY A 81 14.25 3.67 -2.60
C GLY A 81 15.14 2.67 -1.85
N CYS A 82 15.50 1.54 -2.46
CA CYS A 82 16.51 0.63 -1.90
C CYS A 82 17.86 1.31 -1.66
N ASN A 83 18.25 2.29 -2.50
CA ASN A 83 19.50 3.03 -2.33
C ASN A 83 19.49 3.89 -1.05
N ASN A 84 18.33 4.46 -0.72
CA ASN A 84 18.14 5.26 0.49
C ASN A 84 18.20 4.38 1.74
N ILE A 85 17.57 3.20 1.68
CA ILE A 85 17.63 2.22 2.77
C ILE A 85 19.04 1.71 2.99
N ALA A 86 19.78 1.40 1.93
CA ALA A 86 21.18 0.97 2.04
C ALA A 86 22.00 2.01 2.82
N LYS A 87 21.87 3.29 2.46
CA LYS A 87 22.52 4.41 3.16
C LYS A 87 22.10 4.50 4.62
N GLY A 88 20.79 4.42 4.90
CA GLY A 88 20.27 4.47 6.26
C GLY A 88 20.76 3.31 7.13
N MET A 89 20.84 2.10 6.55
CA MET A 89 21.37 0.92 7.24
C MET A 89 22.85 1.07 7.56
N TRP A 90 23.66 1.56 6.62
CA TRP A 90 25.09 1.84 6.84
C TRP A 90 25.32 2.87 7.95
N ARG A 91 24.50 3.94 7.99
CA ARG A 91 24.57 4.97 9.03
C ARG A 91 23.93 4.59 10.37
N ARG A 92 23.32 3.40 10.46
CA ARG A 92 22.53 2.94 11.61
C ARG A 92 21.36 3.88 11.98
N GLU A 93 20.77 4.54 10.98
CA GLU A 93 19.62 5.44 11.12
C GLU A 93 18.31 4.63 11.14
N LEU A 94 18.12 3.76 12.14
CA LEU A 94 17.03 2.77 12.15
C LEU A 94 15.61 3.35 12.06
N PRO A 95 15.25 4.47 12.74
CA PRO A 95 13.94 5.09 12.56
C PRO A 95 13.69 5.53 11.10
N TYR A 96 14.70 6.11 10.46
CA TYR A 96 14.61 6.51 9.05
C TYR A 96 14.42 5.30 8.13
N VAL A 97 15.17 4.22 8.35
CA VAL A 97 15.01 2.97 7.59
C VAL A 97 13.60 2.40 7.77
N MET A 98 13.10 2.36 9.00
CA MET A 98 11.74 1.88 9.29
C MET A 98 10.67 2.72 8.59
N ASP A 99 10.79 4.04 8.59
CA ASP A 99 9.84 4.92 7.90
C ASP A 99 9.95 4.79 6.38
N MET A 100 11.15 4.64 5.83
CA MET A 100 11.35 4.35 4.41
C MET A 100 10.70 3.02 4.01
N LEU A 101 10.87 1.96 4.80
CA LEU A 101 10.21 0.67 4.57
C LEU A 101 8.69 0.79 4.68
N ASN A 102 8.19 1.42 5.75
CA ASN A 102 6.77 1.41 6.09
C ASN A 102 5.93 2.37 5.25
N LEU A 103 6.46 3.55 4.95
CA LEU A 103 5.72 4.64 4.32
C LEU A 103 6.00 4.77 2.82
N HIS A 104 7.12 4.21 2.33
CA HIS A 104 7.52 4.36 0.93
C HIS A 104 7.59 3.01 0.21
N LEU A 105 8.46 2.08 0.63
CA LEU A 105 8.67 0.84 -0.13
C LEU A 105 7.56 -0.20 0.01
N ARG A 106 7.10 -0.49 1.22
CA ARG A 106 6.04 -1.51 1.41
C ARG A 106 4.72 -1.13 0.76
N PRO A 107 4.30 0.15 0.72
CA PRO A 107 3.16 0.58 -0.11
C PRO A 107 3.32 0.23 -1.60
N LEU A 108 4.53 0.35 -2.17
CA LEU A 108 4.80 -0.03 -3.57
C LEU A 108 4.72 -1.55 -3.75
N LEU A 109 5.33 -2.33 -2.85
CA LEU A 109 5.19 -3.79 -2.86
C LEU A 109 3.72 -4.23 -2.73
N ARG A 110 2.96 -3.60 -1.83
CA ARG A 110 1.52 -3.85 -1.68
C ARG A 110 0.77 -3.57 -2.98
N GLN A 111 1.01 -2.43 -3.60
CA GLN A 111 0.36 -2.05 -4.86
C GLN A 111 0.69 -3.04 -5.99
N LEU A 112 1.93 -3.54 -6.04
CA LEU A 112 2.34 -4.56 -7.01
C LEU A 112 1.63 -5.91 -6.77
N LEU A 113 1.54 -6.35 -5.51
CA LEU A 113 0.77 -7.54 -5.14
C LEU A 113 -0.73 -7.36 -5.40
N GLU A 114 -1.27 -6.16 -5.21
CA GLU A 114 -2.64 -5.81 -5.60
C GLU A 114 -2.83 -5.96 -7.11
N TRP A 115 -1.90 -5.50 -7.95
CA TRP A 115 -1.97 -5.74 -9.38
C TRP A 115 -1.88 -7.22 -9.77
N LYS A 116 -1.07 -8.02 -9.06
CA LYS A 116 -1.07 -9.48 -9.22
C LYS A 116 -2.44 -10.07 -8.92
N ILE A 117 -3.04 -9.72 -7.78
CA ILE A 117 -4.40 -10.16 -7.40
C ILE A 117 -5.41 -9.69 -8.45
N GLY A 118 -5.32 -8.44 -8.91
CA GLY A 118 -6.19 -7.88 -9.94
C GLY A 118 -6.09 -8.67 -11.24
N MET A 119 -4.88 -8.97 -11.70
CA MET A 119 -4.64 -9.78 -12.89
C MET A 119 -5.26 -11.18 -12.78
N GLU A 120 -5.17 -11.84 -11.62
CA GLU A 120 -5.72 -13.18 -11.39
C GLU A 120 -7.25 -13.20 -11.19
N ARG A 121 -7.85 -12.04 -10.90
CA ARG A 121 -9.28 -11.88 -10.59
C ARG A 121 -9.97 -10.93 -11.55
N ASP A 122 -9.42 -10.75 -12.75
CA ASP A 122 -9.97 -9.89 -13.81
C ASP A 122 -10.31 -8.46 -13.35
N PHE A 123 -9.53 -7.93 -12.41
CA PHE A 123 -9.68 -6.60 -11.80
C PHE A 123 -11.06 -6.35 -11.18
N SER A 124 -11.68 -7.42 -10.67
CA SER A 124 -13.06 -7.42 -10.14
C SER A 124 -13.17 -7.46 -8.61
N VAL A 125 -12.08 -7.17 -7.90
CA VAL A 125 -12.02 -7.29 -6.44
C VAL A 125 -11.25 -6.13 -5.80
N SER A 126 -11.52 -5.89 -4.52
CA SER A 126 -10.74 -5.00 -3.66
C SER A 126 -10.01 -5.79 -2.57
N THR A 127 -8.76 -5.43 -2.28
CA THR A 127 -7.99 -5.96 -1.14
C THR A 127 -8.30 -5.23 0.18
N GLY A 128 -9.22 -4.27 0.15
CA GLY A 128 -9.57 -3.42 1.28
C GLY A 128 -8.48 -2.44 1.67
N LYS A 129 -8.83 -1.45 2.51
CA LYS A 129 -7.88 -0.43 2.99
C LYS A 129 -6.61 -1.07 3.55
N CYS A 130 -5.46 -0.59 3.06
CA CYS A 130 -4.12 -1.09 3.43
C CYS A 130 -3.87 -2.58 3.13
N GLY A 131 -4.63 -3.20 2.21
CA GLY A 131 -4.44 -4.60 1.83
C GLY A 131 -4.93 -5.61 2.88
N LYS A 132 -5.82 -5.19 3.79
CA LYS A 132 -6.30 -6.02 4.92
C LYS A 132 -6.96 -7.34 4.53
N TYR A 133 -7.36 -7.51 3.26
CA TYR A 133 -7.97 -8.73 2.72
C TYR A 133 -7.08 -9.46 1.70
N MET A 134 -5.81 -9.06 1.54
CA MET A 134 -4.89 -9.73 0.59
C MET A 134 -4.72 -11.23 0.88
N ASN A 135 -4.80 -11.63 2.15
CA ASN A 135 -4.74 -13.03 2.58
C ASN A 135 -5.88 -13.91 2.02
N ARG A 136 -6.97 -13.31 1.52
CA ARG A 136 -8.07 -14.03 0.88
C ARG A 136 -7.76 -14.42 -0.57
N TYR A 137 -6.79 -13.75 -1.18
CA TYR A 137 -6.51 -13.86 -2.61
C TYR A 137 -5.11 -14.41 -2.90
N LEU A 138 -4.11 -14.03 -2.10
CA LEU A 138 -2.75 -14.54 -2.23
C LEU A 138 -2.63 -15.95 -1.67
N PRO A 139 -1.76 -16.80 -2.26
CA PRO A 139 -1.30 -18.02 -1.60
C PRO A 139 -0.73 -17.70 -0.22
N ALA A 140 -0.94 -18.60 0.75
CA ALA A 140 -0.50 -18.42 2.13
C ALA A 140 1.00 -18.11 2.22
N GLU A 141 1.82 -18.84 1.46
CA GLU A 141 3.27 -18.63 1.38
C GLU A 141 3.64 -17.20 0.94
N VAL A 142 2.98 -16.67 -0.09
CA VAL A 142 3.22 -15.31 -0.59
C VAL A 142 2.79 -14.27 0.44
N TYR A 143 1.67 -14.49 1.12
CA TYR A 143 1.20 -13.61 2.17
C TYR A 143 2.13 -13.61 3.39
N ASP A 144 2.62 -14.77 3.80
CA ASP A 144 3.59 -14.91 4.90
C ASP A 144 4.92 -14.22 4.58
N ARG A 145 5.40 -14.34 3.34
CA ARG A 145 6.58 -13.60 2.84
C ARG A 145 6.37 -12.09 2.86
N TYR A 146 5.17 -11.62 2.49
CA TYR A 146 4.82 -10.20 2.63
C TYR A 146 4.85 -9.75 4.10
N LEU A 147 4.34 -10.56 5.03
CA LEU A 147 4.38 -10.28 6.47
C LEU A 147 5.81 -10.32 7.04
N SER A 148 6.71 -11.18 6.54
CA SER A 148 8.11 -11.20 6.99
C SER A 148 8.91 -9.96 6.56
N THR A 149 8.35 -9.10 5.71
CA THR A 149 8.93 -7.77 5.42
C THR A 149 8.74 -6.74 6.55
N TYR A 150 7.97 -7.09 7.59
CA TYR A 150 7.86 -6.28 8.81
C TYR A 150 8.93 -6.70 9.82
N SER A 151 9.81 -5.77 10.18
CA SER A 151 10.91 -6.02 11.10
C SER A 151 10.64 -5.48 12.50
N ALA A 152 11.22 -6.14 13.52
CA ALA A 152 11.29 -5.65 14.89
C ALA A 152 12.31 -4.50 15.08
N ALA A 153 12.78 -3.88 14.00
CA ALA A 153 13.77 -2.80 13.97
C ALA A 153 15.13 -3.17 14.59
N ARG A 154 15.56 -4.42 14.42
CA ARG A 154 16.89 -4.91 14.80
C ARG A 154 17.69 -5.15 13.52
N ILE A 155 18.98 -4.82 13.53
CA ILE A 155 19.79 -4.77 12.30
C ILE A 155 19.78 -6.09 11.51
N PRO A 156 20.01 -7.28 12.11
CA PRO A 156 19.94 -8.54 11.36
C PRO A 156 18.56 -8.77 10.75
N GLU A 157 17.50 -8.62 11.55
CA GLU A 157 16.11 -8.81 11.11
C GLU A 157 15.66 -7.75 10.08
N LEU A 158 16.23 -6.55 10.10
CA LEU A 158 16.01 -5.52 9.09
C LEU A 158 16.62 -5.93 7.75
N TRP A 159 17.86 -6.41 7.75
CA TRP A 159 18.49 -6.90 6.53
C TRP A 159 17.70 -8.05 5.90
N GLU A 160 17.27 -9.02 6.71
CA GLU A 160 16.41 -10.11 6.22
C GLU A 160 15.09 -9.59 5.64
N ALA A 161 14.40 -8.69 6.34
CA ALA A 161 13.16 -8.10 5.87
C ALA A 161 13.33 -7.30 4.56
N ILE A 162 14.43 -6.55 4.41
CA ILE A 162 14.76 -5.80 3.19
C ILE A 162 15.00 -6.76 2.03
N TRP A 163 15.81 -7.80 2.22
CA TRP A 163 16.10 -8.77 1.16
C TRP A 163 14.86 -9.55 0.76
N GLU A 164 14.02 -9.92 1.72
CA GLU A 164 12.77 -10.59 1.43
C GLU A 164 11.81 -9.68 0.65
N MET A 165 11.75 -8.40 1.00
CA MET A 165 11.00 -7.41 0.24
C MET A 165 11.50 -7.30 -1.20
N CYS A 166 12.82 -7.27 -1.42
CA CYS A 166 13.41 -7.22 -2.77
C CYS A 166 13.12 -8.47 -3.60
N ARG A 167 13.25 -9.67 -3.01
CA ARG A 167 12.96 -10.95 -3.71
C ARG A 167 11.49 -11.02 -4.11
N LEU A 168 10.60 -10.80 -3.15
CA LEU A 168 9.16 -10.85 -3.39
C LEU A 168 8.72 -9.80 -4.42
N PHE A 169 9.32 -8.60 -4.38
CA PHE A 169 9.04 -7.55 -5.36
C PHE A 169 9.47 -7.97 -6.77
N GLU A 170 10.69 -8.48 -6.96
CA GLU A 170 11.17 -8.90 -8.28
C GLU A 170 10.33 -10.05 -8.85
N GLU A 171 10.09 -11.09 -8.06
CA GLU A 171 9.28 -12.24 -8.47
C GLU A 171 7.87 -11.78 -8.91
N THR A 172 7.21 -10.97 -8.07
CA THR A 172 5.87 -10.43 -8.39
C THR A 172 5.90 -9.50 -9.61
N ALA A 173 6.94 -8.67 -9.75
CA ALA A 173 7.06 -7.74 -10.88
C ALA A 173 7.22 -8.47 -12.21
N LEU A 174 8.01 -9.55 -12.24
CA LEU A 174 8.18 -10.39 -13.41
C LEU A 174 6.88 -11.10 -13.79
N GLU A 175 6.13 -11.62 -12.82
CA GLU A 175 4.82 -12.24 -13.06
C GLU A 175 3.81 -11.24 -13.63
N VAL A 176 3.68 -10.06 -13.02
CA VAL A 176 2.77 -9.00 -13.47
C VAL A 176 3.20 -8.47 -14.85
N SER A 177 4.50 -8.27 -15.07
CA SER A 177 5.08 -7.85 -16.34
C SER A 177 4.73 -8.85 -17.45
N CYS A 178 4.95 -10.13 -17.22
CA CYS A 178 4.65 -11.19 -18.18
C CYS A 178 3.14 -11.31 -18.45
N GLY A 179 2.32 -11.37 -17.40
CA GLY A 179 0.88 -11.59 -17.52
C GLY A 179 0.11 -10.40 -18.09
N LEU A 180 0.59 -9.17 -17.91
CA LEU A 180 -0.05 -7.95 -18.44
C LEU A 180 0.63 -7.37 -19.67
N GLY A 181 1.80 -7.89 -20.08
CA GLY A 181 2.59 -7.37 -21.20
C GLY A 181 3.24 -6.02 -20.93
N LEU A 182 3.66 -5.78 -19.68
CA LEU A 182 4.24 -4.50 -19.24
C LEU A 182 5.76 -4.57 -19.20
N PRO A 183 6.50 -3.51 -19.60
CA PRO A 183 7.96 -3.54 -19.61
C PRO A 183 8.53 -3.50 -18.19
N TYR A 184 9.43 -4.43 -17.86
CA TYR A 184 10.18 -4.45 -16.60
C TYR A 184 11.67 -4.21 -16.85
N ASN A 185 12.27 -3.25 -16.14
CA ASN A 185 13.69 -2.96 -16.25
C ASN A 185 14.51 -3.81 -15.26
N ALA A 186 14.87 -5.02 -15.69
CA ALA A 186 15.71 -5.91 -14.88
C ALA A 186 17.12 -5.34 -14.60
N GLY A 187 17.62 -4.45 -15.45
CA GLY A 187 18.91 -3.79 -15.25
C GLY A 187 18.91 -2.85 -14.04
N GLU A 188 17.85 -2.06 -13.87
CA GLU A 188 17.66 -1.21 -12.69
C GLU A 188 17.58 -2.04 -11.40
N ALA A 189 16.78 -3.11 -11.43
CA ALA A 189 16.62 -4.02 -10.31
C ALA A 189 17.97 -4.62 -9.86
N GLU A 190 18.73 -5.13 -10.82
CA GLU A 190 20.04 -5.75 -10.57
C GLU A 190 21.06 -4.74 -10.03
N ASN A 191 21.09 -3.51 -10.57
CA ASN A 191 21.99 -2.47 -10.11
C ASN A 191 21.70 -2.05 -8.67
N SER A 192 20.42 -1.86 -8.32
CA SER A 192 20.02 -1.53 -6.94
C SER A 192 20.33 -2.65 -5.95
N ARG A 193 20.10 -3.91 -6.31
CA ARG A 193 20.47 -5.06 -5.46
C ARG A 193 21.98 -5.18 -5.28
N LYS A 194 22.77 -4.97 -6.34
CA LYS A 194 24.24 -4.95 -6.24
C LYS A 194 24.73 -3.88 -5.28
N PHE A 195 24.15 -2.67 -5.35
CA PHE A 195 24.49 -1.60 -4.43
C PHE A 195 24.12 -1.96 -2.98
N LEU A 196 22.91 -2.47 -2.76
CA LEU A 196 22.45 -2.89 -1.44
C LEU A 196 23.35 -3.99 -0.84
N LYS A 197 23.71 -5.00 -1.63
CA LYS A 197 24.63 -6.07 -1.24
C LYS A 197 26.01 -5.54 -0.90
N ARG A 198 26.56 -4.67 -1.76
CA ARG A 198 27.85 -4.03 -1.51
C ARG A 198 27.85 -3.31 -0.17
N VAL A 199 26.80 -2.54 0.13
CA VAL A 199 26.69 -1.80 1.40
C VAL A 199 26.56 -2.73 2.61
N GLN A 200 25.85 -3.85 2.49
CA GLN A 200 25.74 -4.83 3.56
C GLN A 200 27.08 -5.51 3.87
N GLU A 201 27.92 -5.73 2.87
CA GLU A 201 29.23 -6.39 2.98
C GLU A 201 30.36 -5.44 3.40
N LEU A 202 30.10 -4.13 3.47
CA LEU A 202 31.12 -3.16 3.89
C LEU A 202 31.52 -3.38 5.36
N PRO A 203 32.82 -3.24 5.68
CA PRO A 203 33.28 -3.20 7.07
C PRO A 203 32.58 -2.09 7.88
N GLU A 204 32.36 -2.32 9.18
CA GLU A 204 31.74 -1.32 10.06
C GLU A 204 32.56 -0.02 10.16
N ASP A 205 33.87 -0.08 9.89
CA ASP A 205 34.82 1.03 9.91
C ASP A 205 35.07 1.66 8.54
N ALA A 206 34.33 1.24 7.49
CA ALA A 206 34.43 1.87 6.18
C ALA A 206 34.12 3.37 6.27
N ALA A 207 34.98 4.21 5.69
CA ALA A 207 34.79 5.67 5.71
C ALA A 207 33.76 6.15 4.67
N GLU A 208 33.53 5.38 3.60
CA GLU A 208 32.70 5.75 2.44
C GLU A 208 32.00 4.52 1.82
N ILE A 209 30.91 4.77 1.07
CA ILE A 209 30.11 3.77 0.33
C ILE A 209 30.26 3.92 -1.18
#